data_AF-A0AAU8GWA2-F1
#
_entry.id   AF-A0AAU8GWA2-F1
#
_cell.length_a   1.000
_cell.length_b   1.000
_cell.length_c   1.000
_cell.angle_alpha   90.00
_cell.angle_beta   90.00
_cell.angle_gamma   90.00
#
_symmetry.space_group_name_H-M   'P 1'
#
loop_
_entity.id
_entity.type
_entity.pdbx_description
1 polymer ?
#
loop_
_entity_poly.entity_id
_entity_poly.type
_entity_poly.pdbx_seq_one_letter_code
_entity_poly.pdbx_strand_id
1 'polypeptide(L)'
;MKVKNSALVDLILSYQEKERLYILLDILINLSEQERRALFKKVFSALPIRERKKLSTLLTGLTISNARWSRINNWMEKTLTNNFSLTPYRVAMIGMNYFRMNRKMKPFMIALARKVKARVRYRLNGSNTKADTSK
;
A
#
# COMPACT_ATOMS: atom_id res chain seq x y z
N MET A 1 -27.35 34.10 -15.42
CA MET A 1 -27.42 32.64 -15.73
C MET A 1 -26.18 32.22 -16.51
N LYS A 2 -25.12 31.69 -15.87
CA LYS A 2 -23.88 31.21 -16.54
C LYS A 2 -23.33 29.87 -15.99
N VAL A 3 -24.09 29.15 -15.17
CA VAL A 3 -23.59 28.01 -14.37
C VAL A 3 -23.82 26.63 -15.05
N LYS A 4 -24.71 26.53 -16.04
CA LYS A 4 -25.07 25.23 -16.65
C LYS A 4 -24.03 24.62 -17.61
N ASN A 5 -23.11 25.42 -18.16
CA ASN A 5 -22.11 24.93 -19.11
C ASN A 5 -20.90 24.23 -18.45
N SER A 6 -20.60 24.52 -17.19
CA SER A 6 -19.45 23.90 -16.50
C SER A 6 -19.68 22.40 -16.28
N ALA A 7 -20.83 22.03 -15.73
CA ALA A 7 -21.14 20.64 -15.39
C ALA A 7 -21.24 19.72 -16.62
N LEU A 8 -21.67 20.26 -17.76
CA LEU A 8 -21.78 19.51 -19.01
C LEU A 8 -20.39 19.27 -19.64
N VAL A 9 -19.49 20.25 -19.54
CA VAL A 9 -18.08 20.10 -19.94
C VAL A 9 -17.37 19.09 -19.04
N ASP A 10 -17.56 19.16 -17.71
CA ASP A 10 -16.98 18.21 -16.77
C ASP A 10 -17.48 16.78 -17.01
N LEU A 11 -18.77 16.63 -17.36
CA LEU A 11 -19.35 15.34 -17.71
C LEU A 11 -18.72 14.77 -18.99
N ILE A 12 -18.61 15.58 -20.05
CA ILE A 12 -18.00 15.20 -21.33
C ILE A 12 -16.53 14.80 -21.13
N LEU A 13 -15.77 15.59 -20.37
CA LEU A 13 -14.38 15.28 -20.03
C LEU A 13 -14.27 13.95 -19.26
N SER A 14 -15.16 13.71 -18.30
CA SER A 14 -15.18 12.43 -17.56
C SER A 14 -15.51 11.22 -18.44
N TYR A 15 -16.36 11.39 -19.45
CA TYR A 15 -16.70 10.33 -20.41
C TYR A 15 -15.54 10.04 -21.36
N GLN A 16 -14.89 11.07 -21.87
CA GLN A 16 -13.71 10.92 -22.73
C GLN A 16 -12.53 10.28 -21.97
N GLU A 17 -12.35 10.59 -20.68
CA GLU A 17 -11.35 9.95 -19.83
C GLU A 17 -11.63 8.45 -19.64
N LYS A 18 -12.89 8.07 -19.43
CA LYS A 18 -13.29 6.66 -19.33
C LYS A 18 -13.04 5.90 -20.62
N GLU A 19 -13.39 6.48 -21.77
CA GLU A 19 -13.19 5.85 -23.08
C GLU A 19 -11.70 5.61 -23.35
N ARG A 20 -10.84 6.59 -23.05
CA ARG A 20 -9.38 6.43 -23.12
C ARG A 20 -8.85 5.33 -22.20
N LEU A 21 -9.42 5.20 -21.00
CA LEU A 21 -9.07 4.12 -20.08
C LEU A 21 -9.44 2.73 -20.64
N TYR A 22 -10.61 2.61 -21.27
CA TYR A 22 -11.03 1.34 -21.89
C TYR A 22 -10.12 0.95 -23.05
N ILE A 23 -9.78 1.90 -23.93
CA ILE A 23 -8.86 1.66 -25.04
C ILE A 23 -7.48 1.23 -24.50
N LEU A 24 -6.98 1.91 -23.46
CA LEU A 24 -5.71 1.54 -22.82
C LEU A 24 -5.75 0.14 -22.20
N LEU A 25 -6.86 -0.23 -21.55
CA LEU A 25 -7.05 -1.55 -20.97
C LEU A 25 -7.12 -2.64 -22.05
N ASP A 26 -7.81 -2.38 -23.15
CA ASP A 26 -7.92 -3.32 -24.26
C ASP A 26 -6.54 -3.56 -24.91
N ILE A 27 -5.79 -2.49 -25.18
CA ILE A 27 -4.40 -2.59 -25.66
C ILE A 27 -3.56 -3.40 -24.66
N LEU A 28 -3.66 -3.10 -23.36
CA LEU A 28 -2.91 -3.81 -22.32
C LEU A 28 -3.25 -5.31 -22.24
N ILE A 29 -4.52 -5.68 -22.44
CA ILE A 29 -4.96 -7.09 -22.39
C ILE A 29 -4.43 -7.86 -23.60
N ASN A 30 -4.40 -7.22 -24.77
CA ASN A 30 -3.96 -7.83 -26.02
C ASN A 30 -2.43 -7.95 -26.17
N LEU A 31 -1.65 -7.28 -25.31
CA LEU A 31 -0.19 -7.41 -25.28
C LEU A 31 0.28 -8.74 -24.65
N SER A 32 1.39 -9.29 -25.17
CA SER A 32 2.07 -10.42 -24.54
C SER A 32 2.57 -10.07 -23.14
N GLU A 33 2.87 -11.07 -22.31
CA GLU A 33 3.38 -10.81 -20.96
C GLU A 33 4.72 -10.03 -20.99
N GLN A 34 5.59 -10.31 -21.95
CA GLN A 34 6.87 -9.62 -22.09
C GLN A 34 6.67 -8.15 -22.45
N GLU A 35 5.78 -7.86 -23.40
CA GLU A 35 5.46 -6.49 -23.81
C GLU A 35 4.78 -5.70 -22.69
N ARG A 36 3.83 -6.31 -21.97
CA ARG A 36 3.23 -5.71 -20.77
C ARG A 36 4.30 -5.34 -19.75
N ARG A 37 5.23 -6.25 -19.44
CA ARG A 37 6.32 -5.98 -18.51
C ARG A 37 7.23 -4.84 -18.99
N ALA A 38 7.54 -4.80 -20.29
CA ALA A 38 8.35 -3.74 -20.88
C ALA A 38 7.65 -2.37 -20.82
N LEU A 39 6.36 -2.33 -21.15
CA LEU A 39 5.54 -1.14 -21.07
C LEU A 39 5.44 -0.64 -19.63
N PHE A 40 5.10 -1.52 -18.68
CA PHE A 40 5.06 -1.18 -17.26
C PHE A 40 6.40 -0.63 -16.77
N LYS A 41 7.52 -1.24 -17.18
CA LYS A 41 8.87 -0.75 -16.81
C LYS A 41 9.13 0.65 -17.37
N LYS A 42 8.78 0.90 -18.64
CA LYS A 42 8.91 2.23 -19.27
C LYS A 42 8.05 3.29 -18.56
N VAL A 43 6.79 2.99 -18.31
CA VAL A 43 5.86 3.89 -17.57
C VAL A 43 6.41 4.16 -16.19
N PHE A 44 6.82 3.13 -15.44
CA PHE A 44 7.40 3.32 -14.11
C PHE A 44 8.66 4.17 -14.13
N SER A 45 9.53 4.02 -15.14
CA SER A 45 10.76 4.82 -15.27
C SER A 45 10.51 6.24 -15.74
N ALA A 46 9.40 6.51 -16.44
CA ALA A 46 9.06 7.88 -16.87
C ALA A 46 8.52 8.74 -15.72
N LEU A 47 7.93 8.11 -14.69
CA LEU A 47 7.31 8.84 -13.58
C LEU A 47 8.36 9.43 -12.61
N PRO A 48 8.09 10.61 -12.02
CA PRO A 48 8.85 11.13 -10.88
C PRO A 48 8.81 10.18 -9.67
N ILE A 49 9.85 10.19 -8.84
CA ILE A 49 10.00 9.30 -7.66
C ILE A 49 8.77 9.33 -6.75
N ARG A 50 8.16 10.51 -6.54
CA ARG A 50 6.97 10.68 -5.70
C ARG A 50 5.77 9.91 -6.26
N GLU A 51 5.58 9.95 -7.57
CA GLU A 51 4.49 9.28 -8.27
C GLU A 51 4.72 7.77 -8.38
N ARG A 52 5.96 7.33 -8.62
CA ARG A 52 6.34 5.91 -8.54
C ARG A 52 5.95 5.30 -7.21
N LYS A 53 6.17 6.02 -6.10
CA LYS A 53 5.80 5.55 -4.75
C LYS A 53 4.29 5.43 -4.59
N LYS A 54 3.51 6.40 -5.09
CA LYS A 54 2.04 6.33 -5.09
C LYS A 54 1.55 5.14 -5.92
N LEU A 55 2.04 5.01 -7.16
CA LEU A 55 1.66 3.92 -8.07
C LEU A 55 2.04 2.55 -7.50
N SER A 56 3.24 2.40 -6.93
CA SER A 56 3.65 1.17 -6.25
C SER A 56 2.71 0.82 -5.10
N THR A 57 2.30 1.80 -4.30
CA THR A 57 1.36 1.58 -3.20
C THR A 57 0.00 1.12 -3.72
N LEU A 58 -0.52 1.77 -4.77
CA LEU A 58 -1.79 1.40 -5.42
C LEU A 58 -1.74 -0.02 -6.00
N LEU A 59 -0.71 -0.35 -6.79
CA LEU A 59 -0.53 -1.68 -7.37
C LEU A 59 -0.39 -2.77 -6.29
N THR A 60 0.28 -2.46 -5.19
CA THR A 60 0.38 -3.39 -4.06
C THR A 60 -0.99 -3.59 -3.37
N GLY A 61 -1.82 -2.55 -3.30
CA GLY A 61 -3.20 -2.64 -2.79
C GLY A 61 -4.15 -3.39 -3.72
N LEU A 62 -3.91 -3.33 -5.04
CA LEU A 62 -4.67 -4.08 -6.04
C LEU A 62 -4.29 -5.58 -6.07
N THR A 63 -3.02 -5.91 -5.80
CA THR A 63 -2.53 -7.30 -5.82
C THR A 63 -2.73 -8.04 -4.50
N ILE A 64 -2.85 -7.32 -3.39
CA ILE A 64 -3.09 -7.90 -2.06
C ILE A 64 -4.33 -7.23 -1.46
N SER A 65 -5.37 -8.03 -1.23
CA SER A 65 -6.63 -7.52 -0.67
C SER A 65 -6.42 -6.80 0.67
N ASN A 66 -7.19 -5.74 0.91
CA ASN A 66 -7.18 -4.99 2.16
C ASN A 66 -7.38 -5.91 3.39
N ALA A 67 -8.18 -6.96 3.25
CA ALA A 67 -8.38 -7.97 4.28
C ALA A 67 -7.09 -8.74 4.62
N ARG A 68 -6.26 -9.07 3.62
CA ARG A 68 -4.96 -9.70 3.85
C ARG A 68 -3.98 -8.74 4.52
N TRP A 69 -3.99 -7.46 4.13
CA TRP A 69 -3.18 -6.43 4.80
C TRP A 69 -3.57 -6.18 6.26
N SER A 70 -4.87 -6.18 6.55
CA SER A 70 -5.39 -6.07 7.91
C SER A 70 -4.91 -7.24 8.78
N ARG A 71 -4.99 -8.48 8.26
CA ARG A 71 -4.47 -9.68 8.94
C ARG A 71 -2.97 -9.59 9.23
N ILE A 72 -2.16 -9.15 8.26
CA ILE A 72 -0.72 -8.97 8.45
C ILE A 72 -0.43 -7.93 9.54
N ASN A 73 -1.11 -6.79 9.50
CA ASN A 73 -0.95 -5.74 10.51
C ASN A 73 -1.29 -6.25 11.92
N ASN A 74 -2.44 -6.89 12.07
CA ASN A 74 -2.91 -7.41 13.36
C ASN A 74 -1.97 -8.49 13.89
N TRP A 75 -1.46 -9.35 13.01
CA TRP A 75 -0.48 -10.36 13.38
C TRP A 75 0.82 -9.72 13.87
N MET A 76 1.39 -8.76 13.14
CA MET A 76 2.61 -8.05 13.57
C MET A 76 2.42 -7.34 14.90
N GLU A 77 1.26 -6.73 15.09
CA GLU A 77 0.92 -6.01 16.32
C GLU A 77 0.87 -6.96 17.51
N LYS A 78 0.15 -8.09 17.39
CA LYS A 78 0.12 -9.14 18.41
C LYS A 78 1.52 -9.68 18.71
N THR A 79 2.32 -9.98 17.70
CA THR A 79 3.69 -10.47 17.88
C THR A 79 4.56 -9.47 18.66
N LEU A 80 4.44 -8.17 18.37
CA LEU A 80 5.22 -7.12 19.03
C LEU A 80 4.70 -6.76 20.42
N THR A 81 3.39 -6.90 20.66
CA THR A 81 2.80 -6.77 22.00
C THR A 81 3.28 -7.93 22.90
N ASN A 82 3.28 -9.15 22.38
CA ASN A 82 3.72 -10.33 23.14
C ASN A 82 5.24 -10.33 23.38
N ASN A 83 6.03 -9.86 22.40
CA ASN A 83 7.48 -9.77 22.53
C ASN A 83 8.03 -8.52 21.83
N PHE A 84 8.16 -7.45 22.61
CA PHE A 84 8.64 -6.16 22.12
C PHE A 84 10.14 -6.13 21.82
N SER A 85 10.92 -7.10 22.31
CA SER A 85 12.37 -7.20 22.03
C SER A 85 12.66 -7.47 20.55
N LEU A 86 11.72 -8.09 19.83
CA LEU A 86 11.90 -8.46 18.43
C LEU A 86 12.17 -7.23 17.55
N THR A 87 13.22 -7.32 16.73
CA THR A 87 13.54 -6.25 15.78
C THR A 87 12.53 -6.22 14.62
N PRO A 88 12.25 -5.04 14.04
CA PRO A 88 11.37 -4.96 12.86
C PRO A 88 11.83 -5.85 11.70
N TYR A 89 13.15 -6.03 11.53
CA TYR A 89 13.71 -6.97 10.57
C TYR A 89 13.26 -8.41 10.84
N ARG A 90 13.41 -8.88 12.09
CA ARG A 90 13.05 -10.25 12.46
C ARG A 90 11.55 -10.50 12.29
N VAL A 91 10.71 -9.57 12.75
CA VAL A 91 9.24 -9.66 12.58
C VAL A 91 8.85 -9.69 11.11
N ALA A 92 9.48 -8.86 10.27
CA ALA A 92 9.24 -8.85 8.84
C ALA A 92 9.61 -10.19 8.18
N MET A 93 10.77 -10.78 8.51
CA MET A 93 11.18 -12.07 7.95
C MET A 93 10.23 -13.21 8.37
N ILE A 94 9.83 -13.27 9.64
CA ILE A 94 8.87 -14.26 10.12
C ILE A 94 7.52 -14.07 9.43
N GLY A 95 7.03 -12.83 9.35
CA GLY A 95 5.75 -12.51 8.71
C GLY A 95 5.76 -12.85 7.22
N MET A 96 6.86 -12.58 6.52
CA MET A 96 6.98 -12.97 5.12
C MET A 96 6.88 -14.47 4.90
N ASN A 97 7.53 -15.28 5.76
CA ASN A 97 7.44 -16.73 5.69
C ASN A 97 6.01 -17.21 6.04
N TYR A 98 5.44 -16.70 7.13
CA TYR A 98 4.11 -17.07 7.60
C TYR A 98 3.01 -16.78 6.56
N PHE A 99 3.05 -15.60 5.94
CA PHE A 99 2.06 -15.17 4.94
C PHE A 99 2.44 -15.52 3.50
N ARG A 100 3.51 -16.31 3.28
CA ARG A 100 4.02 -16.70 1.95
C ARG A 100 4.19 -15.50 1.00
N MET A 101 4.86 -14.45 1.49
CA MET A 101 5.07 -13.21 0.77
C MET A 101 6.30 -13.31 -0.13
N ASN A 102 6.27 -12.64 -1.29
CA ASN A 102 7.41 -12.60 -2.21
C ASN A 102 8.62 -11.91 -1.55
N ARG A 103 9.82 -12.48 -1.72
CA ARG A 103 11.10 -11.93 -1.19
C ARG A 103 11.34 -10.47 -1.57
N LYS A 104 10.85 -10.02 -2.74
CA LYS A 104 10.93 -8.62 -3.20
C LYS A 104 10.19 -7.65 -2.29
N MET A 105 9.25 -8.14 -1.46
CA MET A 105 8.51 -7.32 -0.50
C MET A 105 9.27 -7.06 0.79
N LYS A 106 10.48 -7.61 0.96
CA LYS A 106 11.28 -7.45 2.18
C LYS A 106 11.44 -5.99 2.63
N PRO A 107 11.82 -5.02 1.77
CA PRO A 107 11.95 -3.63 2.20
C PRO A 107 10.63 -3.05 2.71
N PHE A 108 9.52 -3.38 2.05
CA PHE A 108 8.18 -2.94 2.44
C PHE A 108 7.76 -3.54 3.78
N MET A 109 7.96 -4.84 3.98
CA MET A 109 7.59 -5.54 5.21
C MET A 109 8.38 -5.05 6.42
N ILE A 110 9.66 -4.70 6.23
CA ILE A 110 10.46 -4.06 7.28
C ILE A 110 9.90 -2.69 7.63
N ALA A 111 9.55 -1.87 6.63
CA ALA A 111 8.95 -0.56 6.85
C ALA A 111 7.59 -0.66 7.57
N LEU A 112 6.78 -1.66 7.22
CA LEU A 112 5.52 -1.95 7.89
C LEU A 112 5.75 -2.32 9.35
N ALA A 113 6.65 -3.27 9.62
CA ALA A 113 6.97 -3.69 10.99
C ALA A 113 7.51 -2.54 11.84
N ARG A 114 8.30 -1.61 11.26
CA ARG A 114 8.76 -0.39 11.96
C ARG A 114 7.58 0.50 12.39
N LYS A 115 6.62 0.73 11.50
CA LYS A 115 5.41 1.51 11.80
C LYS A 115 4.58 0.84 12.89
N VAL A 116 4.35 -0.47 12.77
CA VAL A 116 3.60 -1.24 13.78
C VAL A 116 4.30 -1.16 15.14
N LYS A 117 5.62 -1.36 15.20
CA LYS A 117 6.38 -1.28 16.45
C LYS A 117 6.32 0.10 17.09
N ALA A 118 6.35 1.17 16.31
CA ALA A 118 6.16 2.52 16.81
C ALA A 118 4.77 2.71 17.45
N ARG A 119 3.71 2.19 16.82
CA ARG A 119 2.34 2.22 17.39
C ARG A 119 2.25 1.43 18.70
N VAL A 120 2.84 0.23 18.73
CA VAL A 120 2.86 -0.61 19.95
C VAL A 120 3.60 0.11 21.07
N ARG A 121 4.77 0.70 20.79
CA ARG A 121 5.53 1.51 21.76
C ARG A 121 4.69 2.63 22.35
N TYR A 122 4.00 3.38 21.49
CA TYR A 122 3.15 4.48 21.94
C TYR A 122 2.05 4.00 22.89
N ARG A 123 1.42 2.86 22.59
CA ARG A 123 0.40 2.28 23.47
C ARG A 123 0.95 1.79 24.80
N LEU A 124 2.11 1.12 24.80
CA LEU A 124 2.77 0.64 26.02
C LEU A 124 3.22 1.80 26.92
N ASN A 125 3.74 2.88 26.32
CA ASN A 125 4.17 4.05 27.08
C ASN A 125 2.97 4.89 27.57
N GLY A 126 1.91 5.00 26.77
CA GLY A 126 0.69 5.73 27.13
C GLY A 126 -0.21 5.00 28.13
N SER A 127 -0.10 3.67 28.26
CA SER A 127 -0.78 2.93 29.33
C SER A 127 -0.13 3.16 30.70
N ASN A 128 1.19 3.37 30.75
CA ASN A 128 1.89 3.61 32.01
C ASN A 128 1.59 4.99 32.62
N THR A 129 1.29 6.00 31.81
CA THR A 129 1.00 7.36 32.30
C THR A 129 -0.36 7.48 33.01
N LYS A 130 -1.29 6.54 32.78
CA LYS A 130 -2.61 6.55 33.43
C LYS A 130 -2.64 5.83 34.79
N ALA A 131 -1.58 5.07 35.12
CA ALA A 131 -1.50 4.36 36.40
C ALA A 131 -0.97 5.25 37.55
N ASP A 132 -0.24 6.32 37.23
CA ASP A 132 0.43 7.18 38.24
C ASP A 132 -0.37 8.43 38.67
N THR A 133 -1.51 8.74 38.04
CA THR A 133 -2.36 9.89 38.41
C THR A 133 -3.49 9.55 39.39
N SER A 134 -3.48 8.35 39.96
CA SER A 134 -4.43 7.92 41.00
C SER A 134 -3.70 7.68 42.32
N LYS A 135 -3.14 8.74 42.91
CA LYS A 135 -2.72 8.79 44.31
C LYS A 135 -3.07 10.15 44.90
#